data_AF-A0A7L7KUN5-F1
#
_entry.id   AF-A0A7L7KUN5-F1
#
_cell.length_a   1.000
_cell.length_b   1.000
_cell.length_c   1.000
_cell.angle_alpha   90.00
_cell.angle_beta   90.00
_cell.angle_gamma   90.00
#
_symmetry.space_group_name_H-M   'P 1'
#
loop_
_entity.id
_entity.type
_entity.pdbx_description
1 polymer ?
#
loop_
_entity_poly.entity_id
_entity_poly.type
_entity_poly.pdbx_seq_one_letter_code
_entity_poly.pdbx_strand_id
1 'polypeptide(L)'
;MNDVLNYIVFGLVATGMLFAVIRLIKGPKVSDRAVALDTFNVIVIGSIGLLSFVFDNGLYLDIAIVYGILAFLETIVFARYLEGNHDHR
;
A
#
# COMPACT_ATOMS: atom_id res chain seq x y z
N MET A 1 -2.18 -25.54 -6.35
CA MET A 1 -2.72 -24.34 -7.03
C MET A 1 -1.81 -24.07 -8.22
N ASN A 2 -2.33 -23.96 -9.44
CA ASN A 2 -1.53 -23.98 -10.67
C ASN A 2 -0.38 -22.98 -10.64
N ASP A 3 0.85 -23.40 -10.95
CA ASP A 3 2.04 -22.52 -10.97
C ASP A 3 1.82 -21.26 -11.83
N VAL A 4 1.07 -21.43 -12.92
CA VAL A 4 0.62 -20.36 -13.81
C VAL A 4 -0.17 -19.27 -13.06
N LEU A 5 -1.08 -19.66 -12.16
CA LEU A 5 -1.87 -18.70 -11.38
C LEU A 5 -0.99 -17.89 -10.43
N ASN A 6 -0.01 -18.55 -9.78
CA ASN A 6 0.91 -17.86 -8.89
C ASN A 6 1.72 -16.81 -9.65
N TYR A 7 2.26 -17.15 -10.83
CA TYR A 7 3.00 -16.18 -11.66
C TYR A 7 2.13 -15.00 -12.09
N ILE A 8 0.86 -15.23 -12.44
CA ILE A 8 -0.07 -14.15 -12.80
C ILE A 8 -0.31 -13.22 -11.61
N VAL A 9 -0.56 -13.78 -10.42
CA VAL A 9 -0.82 -12.98 -9.20
C VAL A 9 0.40 -12.13 -8.85
N PHE A 10 1.60 -12.73 -8.82
CA PHE A 10 2.84 -11.96 -8.55
C PHE A 10 3.10 -10.90 -9.61
N GLY A 11 2.82 -11.20 -10.89
CA GLY A 11 2.93 -10.22 -11.98
C GLY A 11 1.99 -9.02 -11.81
N LEU A 12 0.72 -9.26 -11.44
CA LEU A 12 -0.26 -8.20 -11.22
C LEU A 12 0.10 -7.33 -10.00
N VAL A 13 0.55 -7.95 -8.91
CA VAL A 13 0.98 -7.22 -7.71
C VAL A 13 2.22 -6.37 -8.00
N ALA A 14 3.23 -6.93 -8.67
CA ALA A 14 4.44 -6.20 -9.02
C ALA A 14 4.16 -5.02 -9.97
N THR A 15 3.29 -5.21 -10.96
CA THR A 15 2.90 -4.13 -11.89
C THR A 15 2.08 -3.05 -11.20
N GLY A 16 1.14 -3.42 -10.31
CA GLY A 16 0.41 -2.48 -9.47
C GLY A 16 1.33 -1.66 -8.57
N MET A 17 2.29 -2.32 -7.92
CA MET A 17 3.30 -1.69 -7.07
C MET A 17 4.13 -0.66 -7.86
N LEU A 18 4.55 -1.04 -9.07
CA LEU A 18 5.29 -0.15 -9.97
C LEU A 18 4.46 1.10 -10.34
N PHE A 19 3.18 0.94 -10.67
CA PHE A 19 2.31 2.08 -10.99
C PHE A 19 2.07 2.99 -9.78
N ALA A 20 1.89 2.42 -8.59
CA ALA A 20 1.72 3.19 -7.36
C ALA A 20 2.96 4.05 -7.07
N VAL A 21 4.17 3.49 -7.19
CA VAL A 21 5.43 4.21 -7.02
C VAL A 21 5.61 5.29 -8.09
N ILE A 22 5.32 4.99 -9.36
CA ILE A 22 5.38 5.98 -10.44
C ILE A 22 4.45 7.17 -10.13
N ARG A 23 3.23 6.91 -9.66
CA ARG A 23 2.26 7.95 -9.29
C ARG A 23 2.71 8.74 -8.06
N LEU A 24 3.31 8.08 -7.07
CA LEU A 24 3.86 8.71 -5.88
C LEU A 24 4.96 9.73 -6.23
N ILE A 25 5.86 9.38 -7.14
CA ILE A 25 6.97 10.25 -7.58
C ILE A 25 6.48 11.37 -8.52
N LYS A 26 5.66 11.03 -9.52
CA LYS A 26 5.21 11.97 -10.56
C LYS A 26 3.91 12.71 -10.23
N GLY A 27 3.34 12.51 -9.05
CA GLY A 27 2.10 13.17 -8.63
C GLY A 27 2.26 14.71 -8.61
N PRO A 28 1.39 15.48 -9.30
CA PRO A 28 1.53 16.93 -9.38
C PRO A 28 1.08 17.64 -8.10
N LYS A 29 0.01 17.16 -7.45
CA LYS A 29 -0.47 17.70 -6.17
C LYS A 29 -0.02 16.83 -5.00
N VAL A 30 0.14 17.44 -3.82
CA VAL A 30 0.46 16.70 -2.58
C VAL A 30 -0.65 15.70 -2.24
N SER A 31 -1.92 16.04 -2.50
CA SER A 31 -3.05 15.12 -2.36
C SER A 31 -2.96 13.91 -3.29
N ASP A 32 -2.47 14.08 -4.53
CA ASP A 32 -2.31 12.96 -5.48
C ASP A 32 -1.24 11.98 -5.01
N ARG A 33 -0.18 12.50 -4.39
CA ARG A 33 0.89 11.69 -3.79
C ARG A 33 0.40 10.95 -2.55
N ALA A 34 -0.42 11.59 -1.73
CA ALA A 34 -1.03 10.96 -0.56
C ALA A 34 -1.89 9.74 -0.94
N VAL A 35 -2.75 9.88 -1.94
CA VAL A 35 -3.59 8.77 -2.43
C VAL A 35 -2.74 7.66 -3.07
N ALA A 36 -1.66 8.03 -3.76
CA ALA A 36 -0.73 7.05 -4.32
C ALA A 36 0.00 6.25 -3.23
N LEU A 37 0.36 6.90 -2.13
CA LEU A 37 0.98 6.28 -0.96
C LEU A 37 0.02 5.31 -0.25
N ASP A 38 -1.24 5.70 -0.09
CA ASP A 38 -2.28 4.84 0.48
C ASP A 38 -2.51 3.59 -0.40
N THR A 39 -2.56 3.78 -1.72
CA THR A 39 -2.64 2.67 -2.69
C THR A 39 -1.43 1.74 -2.59
N PHE A 40 -0.23 2.31 -2.47
CA PHE A 40 1.00 1.54 -2.29
C PHE A 40 0.94 0.70 -1.00
N ASN A 41 0.51 1.29 0.11
CA ASN A 41 0.38 0.60 1.39
C ASN A 41 -0.59 -0.58 1.32
N VAL A 42 -1.74 -0.44 0.63
CA VAL A 42 -2.69 -1.54 0.41
C VAL A 42 -2.05 -2.69 -0.39
N ILE A 43 -1.25 -2.37 -1.42
CA ILE A 43 -0.53 -3.39 -2.20
C ILE A 43 0.54 -4.09 -1.34
N VAL A 44 1.24 -3.36 -0.46
CA VAL A 44 2.18 -3.95 0.50
C VAL A 44 1.47 -4.91 1.45
N ILE A 45 0.34 -4.53 2.02
CA ILE A 45 -0.46 -5.39 2.92
C ILE A 45 -0.88 -6.67 2.19
N GLY A 46 -1.41 -6.54 0.96
CA GLY A 46 -1.76 -7.68 0.12
C GLY A 46 -0.56 -8.57 -0.22
N SER A 47 0.61 -7.96 -0.44
CA SER A 47 1.87 -8.69 -0.68
C SER A 47 2.32 -9.49 0.56
N ILE A 48 2.19 -8.91 1.76
CA ILE A 48 2.48 -9.63 3.02
C ILE A 48 1.51 -10.81 3.19
N GLY A 49 0.22 -10.62 2.88
CA GLY A 49 -0.75 -11.71 2.85
C GLY A 49 -0.38 -12.82 1.85
N LEU A 50 0.12 -12.46 0.67
CA LEU A 50 0.68 -13.41 -0.30
C LEU A 50 1.89 -14.17 0.25
N LEU A 51 2.76 -13.52 1.03
CA LEU A 51 3.88 -14.20 1.68
C LEU A 51 3.39 -15.22 2.73
N SER A 52 2.29 -14.93 3.43
CA SER A 52 1.66 -15.93 4.32
C SER A 52 1.33 -17.21 3.58
N PHE A 53 0.78 -17.08 2.37
CA PHE A 53 0.46 -18.21 1.50
C PHE A 53 1.72 -18.93 0.97
N VAL A 54 2.76 -18.19 0.54
CA VAL A 54 4.00 -18.79 0.02
C VAL A 54 4.76 -19.57 1.08
N PHE A 55 4.83 -19.02 2.31
CA PHE A 55 5.60 -19.60 3.40
C PHE A 55 4.78 -20.52 4.31
N ASP A 56 3.49 -20.70 4.02
CA ASP A 56 2.53 -21.47 4.83
C ASP A 56 2.59 -21.10 6.32
N ASN A 57 2.68 -19.79 6.59
CA ASN A 57 2.88 -19.28 7.93
C ASN A 57 1.89 -18.13 8.23
N GLY A 58 1.00 -18.36 9.19
CA GLY A 58 -0.01 -17.40 9.60
C GLY A 58 0.55 -16.12 10.25
N LEU A 59 1.80 -16.13 10.74
CA LEU A 59 2.44 -14.95 11.34
C LEU A 59 2.46 -13.75 10.39
N TYR A 60 2.61 -14.00 9.08
CA TYR A 60 2.56 -12.94 8.08
C TYR A 60 1.19 -12.24 8.03
N LEU A 61 0.08 -12.93 8.32
CA LEU A 61 -1.23 -12.28 8.41
C LEU A 61 -1.32 -11.33 9.60
N ASP A 62 -0.73 -11.71 10.75
CA ASP A 62 -0.66 -10.81 11.91
C ASP A 62 0.14 -9.54 11.57
N ILE A 63 1.27 -9.69 10.85
CA ILE A 63 2.05 -8.56 10.34
C ILE A 63 1.20 -7.71 9.39
N ALA A 64 0.45 -8.32 8.47
CA ALA A 64 -0.38 -7.61 7.51
C ALA A 64 -1.48 -6.78 8.19
N ILE A 65 -2.11 -7.33 9.24
CA ILE A 65 -3.13 -6.63 10.03
C ILE A 65 -2.53 -5.44 10.77
N VAL A 66 -1.39 -5.63 11.46
CA VAL A 66 -0.69 -4.54 12.15
C VAL A 66 -0.27 -3.46 11.16
N TYR A 67 0.28 -3.85 10.00
CA TYR A 67 0.66 -2.90 8.96
C TYR A 67 -0.55 -2.14 8.41
N GLY A 68 -1.72 -2.78 8.28
CA GLY A 68 -2.97 -2.12 7.89
C GLY A 68 -3.41 -1.02 8.85
N ILE A 69 -3.28 -1.26 10.15
CA ILE A 69 -3.58 -0.25 11.17
C ILE A 69 -2.58 0.92 11.09
N LEU A 70 -1.28 0.62 10.90
CA LEU A 70 -0.24 1.64 10.76
C LEU A 70 -0.42 2.48 9.49
N ALA A 71 -0.74 1.85 8.36
CA ALA A 71 -1.02 2.53 7.10
C ALA A 71 -2.21 3.48 7.21
N PHE A 72 -3.29 3.04 7.87
CA PHE A 72 -4.45 3.90 8.11
C PHE A 72 -4.11 5.10 9.00
N LEU A 73 -3.31 4.88 10.06
CA LEU A 73 -2.83 5.95 10.92
C LEU A 73 -1.98 6.97 10.16
N GLU A 74 -1.08 6.51 9.28
CA GLU A 74 -0.29 7.34 8.38
C GLU A 74 -1.20 8.26 7.54
N THR A 75 -2.25 7.71 6.93
CA THR A 75 -3.21 8.46 6.12
C THR A 75 -3.95 9.53 6.94
N ILE A 76 -4.36 9.24 8.18
CA ILE A 76 -4.98 10.24 9.08
C ILE A 76 -4.00 11.38 9.40
N VAL A 77 -2.77 11.05 9.77
CA VAL A 77 -1.74 12.05 10.10
C VAL A 77 -1.47 12.95 8.90
N PHE A 78 -1.39 12.36 7.70
CA PHE A 78 -1.19 13.11 6.47
C PHE A 78 -2.37 14.04 6.16
N ALA A 79 -3.60 13.57 6.35
CA ALA A 79 -4.80 14.39 6.18
C ALA A 79 -4.83 15.59 7.14
N ARG A 80 -4.52 15.37 8.42
CA ARG A 80 -4.45 16.44 9.42
C ARG A 80 -3.35 17.45 9.13
N TYR A 81 -2.19 17.00 8.65
CA TYR A 81 -1.10 17.89 8.24
C TYR A 81 -1.49 18.78 7.05
N LEU A 82 -2.20 18.23 6.07
CA LEU A 82 -2.69 19.00 4.92
C LEU A 82 -3.79 20.00 5.28
N GLU A 83 -4.67 19.63 6.21
CA GLU A 83 -5.73 20.49 6.75
C GLU A 83 -5.13 21.68 7.52
N GLY A 84 -4.15 21.43 8.39
CA GLY A 84 -3.50 22.48 9.19
C GLY A 84 -2.81 23.56 8.35
N ASN A 85 -2.38 23.24 7.14
CA ASN A 85 -1.79 24.23 6.21
C ASN A 85 -2.82 25.16 5.55
N HIS A 86 -4.12 24.87 5.62
CA HIS A 86 -5.18 25.73 5.07
C HIS A 86 -5.68 26.82 6.05
N ASP A 87 -5.50 26.65 7.36
CA ASP A 87 -6.07 27.53 8.41
C ASP A 87 -5.28 28.85 8.64
N HIS A 88 -4.21 29.07 7.87
CA HIS A 88 -3.40 30.30 7.95
C HIS A 88 -3.64 31.27 6.79
N ARG A 89 -4.77 31.17 6.07
CA ARG A 89 -5.20 32.15 5.05
C ARG A 89 -6.63 32.61 5.26
#